data_AF-A0A0V0QKD2-F1
#
_entry.id   AF-A0A0V0QKD2-F1
#
_cell.length_a   1.000
_cell.length_b   1.000
_cell.length_c   1.000
_cell.angle_alpha   90.00
_cell.angle_beta   90.00
_cell.angle_gamma   90.00
#
_symmetry.space_group_name_H-M   'P 1'
#
loop_
_entity.id
_entity.type
_entity.pdbx_description
1 polymer ?
#
loop_
_entity_poly.entity_id
_entity_poly.type
_entity_poly.pdbx_seq_one_letter_code
_entity_poly.pdbx_strand_id
1 'polypeptide(L)'
;MGLNNLQCKKENHQQLEYTFLNFSSEKEEDLLYCQICMAYEQYKQNNGGQQYKNIFVLDQIKNSITNQNSIPGWPPIQDNRSEKRYQKLKMLKKEFGTDQDSILKFLKEKIELFFNNLKQNIDEELQSQKKKIFLYIEEYCHENFQSQNQYDEVNNFEQLISNFDINNLREQIYQFENNFININQFWEFQQQQNQEIYNNPAVFSSLDSYFNKFKTINSYLKEKITEIQDQILPLQSKKIKLDIDSISQEQKKLKLYKSQFYYSLNQGNFEVDNEMRTLKFMHDQWQFIYSDILKKNKKYHLKFKIDFKNNVKNQFLTFSLTSDRHKDSKNLETDNSVRIFNGQGNSGENGGDFLQEGKQFYEFFKDNQTIINLVFNISEQYMEFYDNQKIAYQKLTLETDEIQDWVLGIRYGNDQNQEYPVIIEFLE
;
A
#
# COMPACT_ATOMS: atom_id res chain seq x y z
N MET A 1 -7.57 -73.02 6.46
CA MET A 1 -8.33 -72.19 7.42
C MET A 1 -7.77 -70.79 7.33
N GLY A 2 -8.50 -69.86 6.71
CA GLY A 2 -8.04 -68.47 6.59
C GLY A 2 -8.05 -67.83 7.98
N LEU A 3 -6.94 -67.23 8.39
CA LEU A 3 -6.86 -66.40 9.59
C LEU A 3 -7.92 -65.29 9.46
N ASN A 4 -8.96 -65.36 10.29
CA ASN A 4 -10.00 -64.35 10.30
C ASN A 4 -9.43 -63.13 11.05
N ASN A 5 -8.82 -62.20 10.31
CA ASN A 5 -8.03 -61.08 10.84
C ASN A 5 -8.81 -60.09 11.73
N LEU A 6 -10.13 -60.28 11.90
CA LEU A 6 -11.02 -59.45 12.72
C LEU A 6 -11.39 -60.07 14.06
N GLN A 7 -10.77 -61.18 14.48
CA GLN A 7 -10.99 -61.78 15.80
C GLN A 7 -10.08 -61.17 16.86
N CYS A 8 -10.61 -61.01 18.08
CA CYS A 8 -9.89 -60.45 19.21
C CYS A 8 -8.72 -61.34 19.62
N LYS A 9 -7.50 -60.79 19.63
CA LYS A 9 -6.28 -61.56 19.98
C LYS A 9 -6.00 -61.64 21.49
N LYS A 10 -6.80 -60.99 22.33
CA LYS A 10 -6.62 -61.02 23.80
C LYS A 10 -7.03 -62.39 24.35
N GLU A 11 -6.31 -62.84 25.38
CA GLU A 11 -6.56 -64.12 26.03
C GLU A 11 -8.02 -64.19 26.53
N ASN A 12 -8.69 -65.33 26.30
CA ASN A 12 -10.10 -65.58 26.60
C ASN A 12 -11.13 -64.78 25.77
N HIS A 13 -10.70 -64.00 24.76
CA HIS A 13 -11.60 -63.28 23.84
C HIS A 13 -11.55 -63.82 22.40
N GLN A 14 -10.82 -64.91 22.12
CA GLN A 14 -10.45 -65.32 20.75
C GLN A 14 -11.62 -65.65 19.81
N GLN A 15 -12.82 -65.86 20.34
CA GLN A 15 -14.04 -66.10 19.55
C GLN A 15 -14.83 -64.82 19.23
N LEU A 16 -14.46 -63.68 19.82
CA LEU A 16 -15.17 -62.41 19.63
C LEU A 16 -14.57 -61.62 18.48
N GLU A 17 -15.44 -61.04 17.65
CA GLU A 17 -15.01 -60.12 16.61
C GLU A 17 -14.73 -58.72 17.19
N TYR A 18 -13.75 -58.04 16.59
CA TYR A 18 -13.54 -56.63 16.81
C TYR A 18 -14.73 -55.85 16.24
N THR A 19 -15.34 -55.02 17.08
CA THR A 19 -16.51 -54.19 16.74
C THR A 19 -16.20 -52.70 16.81
N PHE A 20 -15.09 -52.32 17.45
CA PHE A 20 -14.69 -50.93 17.62
C PHE A 20 -13.23 -50.70 17.22
N LEU A 21 -12.93 -49.49 16.76
CA LEU A 21 -11.61 -48.98 16.41
C LEU A 21 -11.25 -47.83 17.35
N ASN A 22 -10.12 -47.93 18.03
CA ASN A 22 -9.56 -46.87 18.86
C ASN A 22 -8.47 -46.12 18.10
N PHE A 23 -8.83 -44.96 17.56
CA PHE A 23 -7.93 -44.10 16.79
C PHE A 23 -6.98 -43.27 17.67
N SER A 24 -7.16 -43.33 19.00
CA SER A 24 -6.24 -42.73 19.97
C SER A 24 -5.20 -43.72 20.50
N SER A 25 -5.14 -44.96 19.98
CA SER A 25 -4.20 -45.96 20.48
C SER A 25 -2.77 -45.69 20.01
N GLU A 26 -1.82 -45.69 20.94
CA GLU A 26 -0.38 -45.69 20.64
C GLU A 26 0.19 -47.13 20.54
N LYS A 27 -0.63 -48.14 20.88
CA LYS A 27 -0.24 -49.56 20.86
C LYS A 27 -1.13 -50.38 19.94
N GLU A 28 -0.53 -51.32 19.22
CA GLU A 28 -1.26 -52.22 18.30
C GLU A 28 -2.33 -53.04 19.03
N GLU A 29 -2.03 -53.53 20.24
CA GLU A 29 -2.92 -54.35 21.07
C GLU A 29 -4.21 -53.65 21.51
N ASP A 30 -4.22 -52.32 21.45
CA ASP A 30 -5.33 -51.47 21.87
C ASP A 30 -5.98 -50.71 20.70
N LEU A 31 -5.59 -51.02 19.46
CA LEU A 31 -6.15 -50.43 18.25
C LEU A 31 -7.59 -50.88 17.99
N LEU A 32 -7.90 -52.15 18.27
CA LEU A 32 -9.21 -52.74 18.01
C LEU A 32 -9.80 -53.31 19.30
N TYR A 33 -11.09 -53.09 19.51
CA TYR A 33 -11.80 -53.59 20.68
C TYR A 33 -13.00 -54.46 20.28
N CYS A 34 -13.14 -55.61 20.93
CA CYS A 34 -14.39 -56.37 20.97
C CYS A 34 -15.27 -55.83 22.11
N GLN A 35 -16.48 -56.38 22.25
CA GLN A 35 -17.44 -55.95 23.29
C GLN A 35 -16.88 -56.05 24.72
N ILE A 36 -16.12 -57.11 25.04
CA ILE A 36 -15.52 -57.27 26.37
C ILE A 36 -14.39 -56.26 26.60
N CYS A 37 -13.53 -56.03 25.60
CA CYS A 37 -12.48 -55.01 25.68
C CYS A 37 -13.07 -53.61 25.92
N MET A 38 -14.17 -53.29 25.25
CA MET A 38 -14.87 -52.01 25.46
C MET A 38 -15.47 -51.88 26.84
N ALA A 39 -16.11 -52.93 27.36
CA ALA A 39 -16.66 -52.91 28.71
C ALA A 39 -15.57 -52.66 29.77
N TYR A 40 -14.40 -53.26 29.57
CA TYR A 40 -13.24 -53.03 30.44
C TYR A 40 -12.70 -51.59 30.34
N GLU A 41 -12.65 -51.03 29.14
CA GLU A 41 -12.25 -49.63 28.95
C GLU A 41 -13.25 -48.64 29.57
N GLN A 42 -14.56 -48.88 29.45
CA GLN A 42 -15.59 -48.07 30.11
C GLN A 42 -15.49 -48.15 31.63
N TYR A 43 -15.22 -49.35 32.17
CA TYR A 43 -15.00 -49.55 33.61
C TYR A 43 -13.78 -48.75 34.10
N LYS A 44 -12.69 -48.71 33.33
CA LYS A 44 -11.51 -47.88 33.65
C LYS A 44 -11.81 -46.38 33.63
N GLN A 45 -12.58 -45.91 32.66
CA GLN A 45 -12.96 -44.50 32.55
C GLN A 45 -13.82 -44.04 33.75
N ASN A 46 -14.78 -44.87 34.16
CA ASN A 46 -15.65 -44.59 35.31
C ASN A 46 -14.89 -44.55 36.65
N ASN A 47 -13.70 -45.16 36.72
CA ASN A 47 -12.87 -45.22 37.92
C ASN A 47 -11.68 -44.25 37.89
N GLY A 48 -11.80 -43.11 37.20
CA GLY A 48 -10.82 -42.02 37.24
C GLY A 48 -9.77 -42.03 36.10
N GLY A 49 -9.88 -42.94 35.14
CA GLY A 49 -9.05 -42.92 33.93
C GLY A 49 -9.50 -41.84 32.94
N GLN A 50 -8.99 -40.61 33.07
CA GLN A 50 -9.21 -39.56 32.06
C GLN A 50 -8.33 -39.79 30.83
N GLN A 51 -8.82 -40.59 29.88
CA GLN A 51 -8.28 -40.60 28.52
C GLN A 51 -9.39 -40.31 27.52
N TYR A 52 -9.27 -39.17 26.83
CA TYR A 52 -10.11 -38.84 25.68
C TYR A 52 -9.72 -39.79 24.52
N LYS A 53 -10.44 -40.91 24.40
CA LYS A 53 -10.21 -41.90 23.32
C LYS A 53 -11.21 -41.69 22.19
N ASN A 54 -10.71 -41.52 20.97
CA ASN A 54 -11.51 -41.48 19.75
C ASN A 54 -11.83 -42.93 19.35
N ILE A 55 -12.91 -43.47 19.90
CA ILE A 55 -13.36 -44.84 19.64
C ILE A 55 -14.55 -44.81 18.68
N PHE A 56 -14.46 -45.58 17.61
CA PHE A 56 -15.47 -45.64 16.55
C PHE A 56 -16.05 -47.04 16.41
N VAL A 57 -17.32 -47.12 16.01
CA VAL A 57 -17.96 -48.39 15.63
C VAL A 57 -17.52 -48.76 14.22
N LEU A 58 -16.93 -49.96 14.05
CA LEU A 58 -16.38 -50.40 12.77
C LEU A 58 -17.42 -50.45 11.66
N ASP A 59 -18.64 -50.88 11.97
CA ASP A 59 -19.71 -50.97 10.96
C ASP A 59 -20.15 -49.60 10.43
N GLN A 60 -20.11 -48.55 11.27
CA GLN A 60 -20.40 -47.18 10.83
C GLN A 60 -19.33 -46.66 9.86
N ILE A 61 -18.06 -46.99 10.10
CA ILE A 61 -16.92 -46.61 9.24
C ILE A 61 -16.92 -47.41 7.93
N LYS A 62 -17.19 -48.72 8.00
CA LYS A 62 -17.16 -49.61 6.82
C LYS A 62 -18.31 -49.32 5.85
N ASN A 63 -19.43 -48.80 6.33
CA ASN A 63 -20.58 -48.53 5.50
C ASN A 63 -20.39 -47.25 4.67
N SER A 64 -20.20 -47.40 3.36
CA SER A 64 -19.98 -46.31 2.40
C SER A 64 -21.18 -45.36 2.23
N ILE A 65 -22.36 -45.73 2.74
CA ILE A 65 -23.59 -44.91 2.68
C ILE A 65 -23.68 -43.98 3.89
N THR A 66 -22.99 -44.27 4.99
CA THR A 66 -23.00 -43.44 6.20
C THR A 66 -22.41 -42.06 5.91
N ASN A 67 -23.14 -40.99 6.26
CA ASN A 67 -22.61 -39.63 6.16
C ASN A 67 -21.45 -39.46 7.15
N GLN A 68 -20.28 -39.07 6.67
CA GLN A 68 -19.09 -38.87 7.52
C GLN A 68 -19.34 -37.86 8.65
N ASN A 69 -20.23 -36.89 8.46
CA ASN A 69 -20.58 -35.90 9.48
C ASN A 69 -21.49 -36.47 10.59
N SER A 70 -22.11 -37.63 10.37
CA SER A 70 -22.92 -38.32 11.39
C SER A 70 -22.14 -39.32 12.23
N ILE A 71 -20.86 -39.55 11.92
CA ILE A 71 -19.98 -40.43 12.71
C ILE A 71 -19.46 -39.61 13.91
N PRO A 72 -19.85 -39.95 15.16
CA PRO A 72 -19.41 -39.19 16.33
C PRO A 72 -17.89 -39.23 16.47
N GLY A 73 -17.27 -38.07 16.71
CA GLY A 73 -15.81 -37.96 16.85
C GLY A 73 -15.03 -37.99 15.53
N TRP A 74 -15.70 -37.97 14.37
CA TRP A 74 -15.05 -37.91 13.06
C TRP A 74 -14.96 -36.45 12.54
N PRO A 75 -13.79 -35.98 12.05
CA PRO A 75 -12.51 -36.68 12.02
C PRO A 75 -11.86 -36.79 13.42
N PRO A 76 -11.01 -37.81 13.67
CA PRO A 76 -10.39 -38.07 14.99
C PRO A 76 -9.25 -37.10 15.33
N ILE A 77 -9.51 -35.79 15.30
CA ILE A 77 -8.50 -34.77 15.61
C ILE A 77 -8.46 -34.53 17.12
N GLN A 78 -7.35 -34.89 17.75
CA GLN A 78 -7.18 -34.74 19.21
C GLN A 78 -6.78 -33.32 19.62
N ASP A 79 -6.01 -32.63 18.78
CA ASP A 79 -5.55 -31.27 19.06
C ASP A 79 -6.62 -30.22 18.72
N ASN A 80 -7.07 -29.48 19.74
CA ASN A 80 -8.07 -28.42 19.61
C ASN A 80 -7.68 -27.34 18.59
N ARG A 81 -6.38 -27.05 18.40
CA ARG A 81 -5.94 -26.06 17.39
C ARG A 81 -6.14 -26.60 15.98
N SER A 82 -5.79 -27.86 15.76
CA SER A 82 -5.96 -28.57 14.50
C SER A 82 -7.43 -28.76 14.14
N GLU A 83 -8.29 -29.04 15.12
CA GLU A 83 -9.73 -29.14 14.91
C GLU A 83 -10.32 -27.80 14.45
N LYS A 84 -9.94 -26.70 15.11
CA LYS A 84 -10.33 -25.35 14.68
C LYS A 84 -9.86 -25.03 13.26
N ARG A 85 -8.66 -25.47 12.87
CA ARG A 85 -8.14 -25.29 11.49
C ARG A 85 -8.94 -26.11 10.48
N TYR A 86 -9.26 -27.36 10.79
CA TYR A 86 -10.07 -28.22 9.95
C TYR A 86 -11.47 -27.63 9.70
N GLN A 87 -12.14 -27.16 10.76
CA GLN A 87 -13.45 -26.52 10.63
C GLN A 87 -13.39 -25.25 9.78
N LYS A 88 -12.34 -24.42 9.95
CA LYS A 88 -12.10 -23.26 9.07
C LYS A 88 -11.94 -23.67 7.62
N LEU A 89 -11.09 -24.65 7.32
CA LEU A 89 -10.86 -25.12 5.95
C LEU A 89 -12.13 -25.68 5.32
N LYS A 90 -12.98 -26.37 6.09
CA LYS A 90 -14.27 -26.87 5.63
C LYS A 90 -15.24 -25.74 5.29
N MET A 91 -15.27 -24.68 6.11
CA MET A 91 -16.03 -23.47 5.81
C MET A 91 -15.50 -22.77 4.56
N LEU A 92 -14.19 -22.58 4.45
CA LEU A 92 -13.55 -22.00 3.27
C LEU A 92 -13.88 -22.83 2.01
N LYS A 93 -13.76 -24.16 2.06
CA LYS A 93 -14.12 -25.03 0.93
C LYS A 93 -15.58 -24.82 0.48
N LYS A 94 -16.50 -24.61 1.42
CA LYS A 94 -17.91 -24.36 1.11
C LYS A 94 -18.14 -22.97 0.51
N GLU A 95 -17.35 -21.99 0.93
CA GLU A 95 -17.47 -20.59 0.52
C GLU A 95 -16.74 -20.28 -0.81
N PHE A 96 -15.54 -20.82 -1.00
CA PHE A 96 -14.64 -20.49 -2.12
C PHE A 96 -14.48 -21.61 -3.16
N GLY A 97 -14.94 -22.84 -2.86
CA GLY A 97 -14.66 -24.04 -3.67
C GLY A 97 -13.29 -24.65 -3.35
N THR A 98 -12.86 -25.61 -4.17
CA THR A 98 -11.57 -26.31 -4.00
C THR A 98 -10.59 -26.12 -5.14
N ASP A 99 -11.10 -25.80 -6.33
CA ASP A 99 -10.29 -25.56 -7.51
C ASP A 99 -9.98 -24.06 -7.64
N GLN A 100 -8.90 -23.80 -8.36
CA GLN A 100 -8.38 -22.45 -8.57
C GLN A 100 -9.41 -21.55 -9.26
N ASP A 101 -10.20 -22.08 -10.20
CA ASP A 101 -11.18 -21.29 -10.96
C ASP A 101 -12.33 -20.83 -10.07
N SER A 102 -12.84 -21.69 -9.19
CA SER A 102 -13.87 -21.36 -8.19
C SER A 102 -13.39 -20.25 -7.24
N ILE A 103 -12.16 -20.36 -6.73
CA ILE A 103 -11.58 -19.35 -5.83
C ILE A 103 -11.40 -18.02 -6.58
N LEU A 104 -10.85 -18.06 -7.79
CA LEU A 104 -10.63 -16.87 -8.61
C LEU A 104 -11.95 -16.18 -8.97
N LYS A 105 -12.98 -16.95 -9.33
CA LYS A 105 -14.32 -16.45 -9.60
C LYS A 105 -14.90 -15.73 -8.39
N PHE A 106 -14.85 -16.36 -7.21
CA PHE A 106 -15.32 -15.74 -5.98
C PHE A 106 -14.60 -14.41 -5.70
N LEU A 107 -13.27 -14.37 -5.83
CA LEU A 107 -12.49 -13.16 -5.59
C LEU A 107 -12.85 -12.05 -6.59
N LYS A 108 -13.04 -12.38 -7.87
CA LYS A 108 -13.49 -11.42 -8.89
C LYS A 108 -14.86 -10.85 -8.55
N GLU A 109 -15.82 -11.70 -8.20
CA GLU A 109 -17.17 -11.27 -7.81
C GLU A 109 -17.13 -10.36 -6.58
N LYS A 110 -16.27 -10.64 -5.59
CA LYS A 110 -16.09 -9.77 -4.42
C LYS A 110 -15.49 -8.41 -4.78
N ILE A 111 -14.49 -8.38 -5.67
CA ILE A 111 -13.88 -7.15 -6.15
C ILE A 111 -14.92 -6.32 -6.92
N GLU A 112 -15.66 -6.93 -7.84
CA GLU A 112 -16.72 -6.28 -8.59
C GLU A 112 -17.81 -5.72 -7.68
N LEU A 113 -18.29 -6.52 -6.72
CA LEU A 113 -19.27 -6.09 -5.73
C LEU A 113 -18.77 -4.88 -4.93
N PHE A 114 -17.52 -4.90 -4.48
CA PHE A 114 -16.92 -3.79 -3.75
C PHE A 114 -16.92 -2.51 -4.58
N PHE A 115 -16.43 -2.54 -5.82
CA PHE A 115 -16.35 -1.36 -6.68
C PHE A 115 -17.73 -0.86 -7.12
N ASN A 116 -18.68 -1.76 -7.38
CA ASN A 116 -20.06 -1.40 -7.69
C ASN A 116 -20.74 -0.69 -6.51
N ASN A 117 -20.59 -1.24 -5.29
CA ASN A 117 -21.11 -0.60 -4.08
C ASN A 117 -20.46 0.76 -3.83
N LEU A 118 -19.15 0.87 -4.02
CA LEU A 118 -18.44 2.15 -3.86
C LEU A 118 -18.95 3.19 -4.85
N LYS A 119 -19.14 2.82 -6.12
CA LYS A 119 -19.70 3.70 -7.14
C LYS A 119 -21.10 4.17 -6.77
N GLN A 120 -21.97 3.26 -6.37
CA GLN A 120 -23.34 3.59 -5.97
C GLN A 120 -23.35 4.58 -4.79
N ASN A 121 -22.55 4.32 -3.75
CA ASN A 121 -22.48 5.21 -2.59
C ASN A 121 -21.98 6.62 -2.95
N ILE A 122 -20.99 6.73 -3.85
CA ILE A 122 -20.51 8.02 -4.34
C ILE A 122 -21.61 8.74 -5.12
N ASP A 123 -22.30 8.04 -6.03
CA ASP A 123 -23.39 8.62 -6.82
C ASP A 123 -24.53 9.13 -5.92
N GLU A 124 -24.93 8.35 -4.92
CA GLU A 124 -25.96 8.72 -3.94
C GLU A 124 -25.58 9.97 -3.13
N GLU A 125 -24.34 10.03 -2.64
CA GLU A 125 -23.87 11.20 -1.88
C GLU A 125 -23.80 12.45 -2.76
N LEU A 126 -23.33 12.34 -4.01
CA LEU A 126 -23.31 13.46 -4.95
C LEU A 126 -24.71 14.00 -5.26
N GLN A 127 -25.70 13.12 -5.44
CA GLN A 127 -27.08 13.55 -5.64
C GLN A 127 -27.65 14.22 -4.38
N SER A 128 -27.34 13.70 -3.19
CA SER A 128 -27.73 14.28 -1.91
C SER A 128 -27.17 15.70 -1.76
N GLN A 129 -25.88 15.90 -2.01
CA GLN A 129 -25.23 17.21 -1.95
C GLN A 129 -25.81 18.19 -2.98
N LYS A 130 -25.99 17.75 -4.24
CA LYS A 130 -26.63 18.55 -5.28
C LYS A 130 -28.02 19.03 -4.85
N LYS A 131 -28.84 18.15 -4.30
CA LYS A 131 -30.19 18.49 -3.83
C LYS A 131 -30.16 19.53 -2.70
N LYS A 132 -29.24 19.40 -1.74
CA LYS A 132 -29.07 20.38 -0.65
C LYS A 132 -28.69 21.77 -1.17
N ILE A 133 -27.75 21.82 -2.13
CA ILE A 133 -27.33 23.10 -2.74
C ILE A 133 -28.50 23.76 -3.49
N PHE A 134 -29.28 22.98 -4.24
CA PHE A 134 -30.47 23.50 -4.92
C PHE A 134 -31.50 24.04 -3.94
N LEU A 135 -31.83 23.30 -2.88
CA LEU A 135 -32.76 23.78 -1.85
C LEU A 135 -32.28 25.09 -1.22
N TYR A 136 -31.00 25.18 -0.86
CA TYR A 136 -30.44 26.42 -0.31
C TYR A 136 -30.57 27.61 -1.28
N ILE A 137 -30.29 27.40 -2.56
CA ILE A 137 -30.40 28.47 -3.57
C ILE A 137 -31.87 28.86 -3.77
N GLU A 138 -32.78 27.89 -3.82
CA GLU A 138 -34.22 28.13 -3.92
C GLU A 138 -34.72 28.95 -2.72
N GLU A 139 -34.36 28.56 -1.50
CA GLU A 139 -34.69 29.28 -0.27
C GLU A 139 -34.09 30.69 -0.25
N TYR A 140 -32.81 30.84 -0.57
CA TYR A 140 -32.16 32.15 -0.63
C TYR A 140 -32.81 33.06 -1.68
N CYS A 141 -33.10 32.51 -2.87
CA CYS A 141 -33.78 33.25 -3.93
C CYS A 141 -35.19 33.65 -3.50
N HIS A 142 -35.92 32.77 -2.81
CA HIS A 142 -37.23 33.07 -2.27
C HIS A 142 -37.15 34.20 -1.24
N GLU A 143 -36.26 34.13 -0.26
CA GLU A 143 -36.13 35.14 0.81
C GLU A 143 -35.61 36.50 0.32
N ASN A 144 -34.74 36.52 -0.70
CA ASN A 144 -34.02 37.72 -1.11
C ASN A 144 -34.51 38.34 -2.42
N PHE A 145 -35.33 37.63 -3.22
CA PHE A 145 -35.83 38.11 -4.51
C PHE A 145 -37.34 37.92 -4.70
N GLN A 146 -38.03 37.24 -3.77
CA GLN A 146 -39.48 37.24 -3.73
C GLN A 146 -39.95 38.12 -2.58
N SER A 147 -40.28 39.37 -2.88
CA SER A 147 -41.22 40.12 -2.05
C SER A 147 -42.55 39.35 -1.98
N GLN A 148 -43.34 39.56 -0.92
CA GLN A 148 -44.62 38.87 -0.70
C GLN A 148 -45.65 39.02 -1.85
N ASN A 149 -45.36 39.86 -2.85
CA ASN A 149 -46.01 39.89 -4.15
C ASN A 149 -44.99 39.54 -5.25
N GLN A 150 -45.02 38.31 -5.75
CA GLN A 150 -44.12 37.75 -6.78
C GLN A 150 -43.96 38.57 -8.07
N TYR A 151 -44.78 39.61 -8.28
CA TYR A 151 -44.74 40.50 -9.44
C TYR A 151 -43.97 41.80 -9.22
N ASP A 152 -43.58 42.18 -7.99
CA ASP A 152 -43.09 43.55 -7.75
C ASP A 152 -41.56 43.69 -7.83
N GLU A 153 -40.76 42.67 -7.47
CA GLU A 153 -39.28 42.80 -7.43
C GLU A 153 -38.57 42.48 -8.77
N VAL A 154 -38.94 41.38 -9.45
CA VAL A 154 -38.36 41.06 -10.77
C VAL A 154 -38.75 42.11 -11.81
N ASN A 155 -40.01 42.57 -11.77
CA ASN A 155 -40.43 43.75 -12.55
C ASN A 155 -39.67 44.99 -12.11
N ASN A 156 -39.29 45.16 -10.84
CA ASN A 156 -38.48 46.31 -10.41
C ASN A 156 -37.08 46.30 -11.01
N PHE A 157 -36.39 45.16 -11.10
CA PHE A 157 -35.06 45.11 -11.71
C PHE A 157 -35.11 45.34 -13.22
N GLU A 158 -36.02 44.66 -13.93
CA GLU A 158 -36.20 44.90 -15.36
C GLU A 158 -36.66 46.34 -15.64
N GLN A 159 -37.57 46.90 -14.83
CA GLN A 159 -37.97 48.31 -14.93
C GLN A 159 -36.81 49.25 -14.64
N LEU A 160 -36.04 49.01 -13.57
CA LEU A 160 -34.84 49.78 -13.21
C LEU A 160 -33.84 49.81 -14.36
N ILE A 161 -33.59 48.67 -15.01
CA ILE A 161 -32.68 48.59 -16.16
C ILE A 161 -33.30 49.26 -17.40
N SER A 162 -34.60 49.07 -17.65
CA SER A 162 -35.30 49.68 -18.78
C SER A 162 -35.29 51.21 -18.75
N ASN A 163 -35.21 51.81 -17.56
CA ASN A 163 -35.07 53.26 -17.39
C ASN A 163 -33.76 53.81 -17.98
N PHE A 164 -32.76 52.96 -18.21
CA PHE A 164 -31.51 53.33 -18.90
C PHE A 164 -31.53 53.02 -20.40
N ASP A 165 -32.66 52.53 -20.95
CA ASP A 165 -32.77 52.28 -22.38
C ASP A 165 -32.73 53.60 -23.17
N ILE A 166 -31.84 53.65 -24.16
CA ILE A 166 -31.63 54.79 -25.04
C ILE A 166 -32.85 55.07 -25.95
N ASN A 167 -33.75 54.11 -26.12
CA ASN A 167 -34.90 54.26 -27.02
C ASN A 167 -35.80 55.44 -26.64
N ASN A 168 -36.00 55.70 -25.35
CA ASN A 168 -36.80 56.84 -24.89
C ASN A 168 -36.15 58.18 -25.28
N LEU A 169 -34.83 58.29 -25.11
CA LEU A 169 -34.06 59.45 -25.58
C LEU A 169 -34.12 59.61 -27.10
N ARG A 170 -34.00 58.51 -27.86
CA ARG A 170 -34.09 58.54 -29.33
C ARG A 170 -35.45 59.05 -29.80
N GLU A 171 -36.53 58.62 -29.16
CA GLU A 171 -37.87 59.07 -29.49
C GLU A 171 -38.04 60.57 -29.21
N GLN A 172 -37.53 61.07 -28.08
CA GLN A 172 -37.58 62.50 -27.76
C GLN A 172 -36.73 63.34 -28.73
N ILE A 173 -35.56 62.85 -29.15
CA ILE A 173 -34.73 63.51 -30.18
C ILE A 173 -35.52 63.59 -31.50
N TYR A 174 -36.14 62.49 -31.93
CA TYR A 174 -36.97 62.48 -33.14
C TYR A 174 -38.14 63.46 -33.05
N GLN A 175 -38.82 63.53 -31.91
CA GLN A 175 -39.92 64.48 -31.69
C GLN A 175 -39.43 65.93 -31.78
N PHE A 176 -38.23 66.21 -31.27
CA PHE A 176 -37.60 67.53 -31.36
C PHE A 176 -37.18 67.89 -32.81
N GLU A 177 -36.51 66.98 -33.52
CA GLU A 177 -36.07 67.19 -34.92
C GLU A 177 -37.23 67.50 -35.87
N ASN A 178 -38.40 66.89 -35.62
CA ASN A 178 -39.61 67.10 -36.42
C ASN A 178 -40.50 68.25 -35.90
N ASN A 179 -40.02 69.07 -34.96
CA ASN A 179 -40.74 70.19 -34.34
C ASN A 179 -42.06 69.82 -33.63
N PHE A 180 -42.22 68.56 -33.20
CA PHE A 180 -43.36 68.15 -32.36
C PHE A 180 -43.25 68.66 -30.92
N ILE A 181 -42.02 68.85 -30.43
CA ILE A 181 -41.70 69.47 -29.15
C ILE A 181 -40.68 70.60 -29.36
N ASN A 182 -40.70 71.60 -28.49
CA ASN A 182 -39.74 72.71 -28.51
C ASN A 182 -38.53 72.47 -27.58
N ILE A 183 -37.54 73.36 -27.66
CA ILE A 183 -36.30 73.23 -26.89
C ILE A 183 -36.51 73.23 -25.37
N ASN A 184 -37.51 73.97 -24.87
CA ASN A 184 -37.81 74.00 -23.44
C ASN A 184 -38.38 72.66 -22.97
N GLN A 185 -39.27 72.05 -23.76
CA GLN A 185 -39.83 70.72 -23.48
C GLN A 185 -38.75 69.62 -23.53
N PHE A 186 -37.84 69.68 -24.50
CA PHE A 186 -36.73 68.73 -24.59
C PHE A 186 -35.74 68.90 -23.42
N TRP A 187 -35.48 70.16 -23.00
CA TRP A 187 -34.69 70.46 -21.81
C TRP A 187 -35.33 69.95 -20.52
N GLU A 188 -36.65 70.13 -20.36
CA GLU A 188 -37.40 69.61 -19.21
C GLU A 188 -37.32 68.08 -19.13
N PHE A 189 -37.50 67.37 -20.26
CA PHE A 189 -37.29 65.92 -20.32
C PHE A 189 -35.88 65.53 -19.86
N GLN A 190 -34.85 66.21 -20.38
CA GLN A 190 -33.46 65.93 -20.03
C GLN A 190 -33.18 66.14 -18.54
N GLN A 191 -33.70 67.22 -17.95
CA GLN A 191 -33.55 67.50 -16.52
C GLN A 191 -34.26 66.45 -15.67
N GLN A 192 -35.45 66.03 -16.09
CA GLN A 192 -36.22 64.98 -15.41
C GLN A 192 -35.47 63.64 -15.41
N GLN A 193 -34.98 63.19 -16.56
CA GLN A 193 -34.16 61.97 -16.67
C GLN A 193 -32.89 62.03 -15.80
N ASN A 194 -32.24 63.20 -15.76
CA ASN A 194 -31.05 63.40 -14.94
C ASN A 194 -31.35 63.29 -13.44
N GLN A 195 -32.47 63.84 -12.97
CA GLN A 195 -32.82 63.83 -11.55
C GLN A 195 -33.41 62.48 -11.11
N GLU A 196 -34.27 61.88 -11.91
CA GLU A 196 -35.02 60.70 -11.53
C GLU A 196 -34.25 59.40 -11.76
N ILE A 197 -33.34 59.37 -12.75
CA ILE A 197 -32.65 58.15 -13.20
C ILE A 197 -31.12 58.29 -13.10
N TYR A 198 -30.51 59.16 -13.93
CA TYR A 198 -29.05 59.11 -14.15
C TYR A 198 -28.21 59.63 -12.97
N ASN A 199 -28.74 60.54 -12.17
CA ASN A 199 -28.06 61.07 -10.97
C ASN A 199 -28.88 60.82 -9.69
N ASN A 200 -29.74 59.79 -9.69
CA ASN A 200 -30.54 59.44 -8.52
C ASN A 200 -29.83 58.37 -7.65
N PRO A 201 -29.34 58.72 -6.44
CA PRO A 201 -28.63 57.77 -5.59
C PRO A 201 -29.48 56.55 -5.18
N ALA A 202 -30.80 56.68 -5.12
CA ALA A 202 -31.70 55.58 -4.75
C ALA A 202 -31.76 54.49 -5.83
N VAL A 203 -31.69 54.89 -7.11
CA VAL A 203 -31.65 53.97 -8.26
C VAL A 203 -30.37 53.14 -8.22
N PHE A 204 -29.21 53.79 -8.07
CA PHE A 204 -27.93 53.09 -8.00
C PHE A 204 -27.80 52.22 -6.73
N SER A 205 -28.30 52.69 -5.59
CA SER A 205 -28.34 51.88 -4.35
C SER A 205 -29.18 50.61 -4.53
N SER A 206 -30.27 50.69 -5.30
CA SER A 206 -31.11 49.54 -5.62
C SER A 206 -30.38 48.56 -6.54
N LEU A 207 -29.70 49.06 -7.58
CA LEU A 207 -28.86 48.24 -8.47
C LEU A 207 -27.71 47.54 -7.72
N ASP A 208 -27.02 48.26 -6.83
CA ASP A 208 -25.96 47.70 -5.99
C ASP A 208 -26.49 46.61 -5.06
N SER A 209 -27.70 46.79 -4.49
CA SER A 209 -28.36 45.76 -3.69
C SER A 209 -28.59 44.48 -4.50
N TYR A 210 -29.16 44.58 -5.71
CA TYR A 210 -29.33 43.42 -6.60
C TYR A 210 -28.00 42.75 -6.96
N PHE A 211 -26.99 43.54 -7.30
CA PHE A 211 -25.66 43.03 -7.64
C PHE A 211 -25.03 42.26 -6.46
N ASN A 212 -25.16 42.79 -5.24
CA ASN A 212 -24.63 42.16 -4.04
C ASN A 212 -25.35 40.84 -3.69
N LYS A 213 -26.68 40.77 -3.86
CA LYS A 213 -27.44 39.51 -3.71
C LYS A 213 -26.94 38.44 -4.70
N PHE A 214 -26.77 38.80 -5.98
CA PHE A 214 -26.21 37.91 -7.00
C PHE A 214 -24.78 37.45 -6.69
N LYS A 215 -23.93 38.39 -6.25
CA LYS A 215 -22.55 38.10 -5.87
C LYS A 215 -22.47 37.10 -4.72
N THR A 216 -23.40 37.18 -3.77
CA THR A 216 -23.49 36.28 -2.62
C THR A 216 -23.79 34.85 -3.06
N ILE A 217 -24.81 34.63 -3.91
CA ILE A 217 -25.13 33.31 -4.48
C ILE A 217 -23.92 32.75 -5.24
N ASN A 218 -23.29 33.55 -6.09
CA ASN A 218 -22.15 33.12 -6.87
C ASN A 218 -20.94 32.73 -6.01
N SER A 219 -20.70 33.45 -4.91
CA SER A 219 -19.63 33.12 -3.98
C SER A 219 -19.90 31.78 -3.28
N TYR A 220 -21.12 31.59 -2.78
CA TYR A 220 -21.54 30.35 -2.13
C TYR A 220 -21.43 29.15 -3.07
N LEU A 221 -21.91 29.29 -4.32
CA LEU A 221 -21.80 28.23 -5.34
C LEU A 221 -20.35 27.84 -5.61
N LYS A 222 -19.45 28.83 -5.76
CA LYS A 222 -18.02 28.56 -5.99
C LYS A 222 -17.39 27.82 -4.81
N GLU A 223 -17.71 28.23 -3.59
CA GLU A 223 -17.24 27.55 -2.37
C GLU A 223 -17.69 26.08 -2.35
N LYS A 224 -18.99 25.82 -2.54
CA LYS A 224 -19.54 24.46 -2.50
C LYS A 224 -19.06 23.56 -3.64
N ILE A 225 -18.88 24.11 -4.83
CA ILE A 225 -18.27 23.36 -5.93
C ILE A 225 -16.81 22.99 -5.59
N THR A 226 -16.06 23.90 -4.98
CA THR A 226 -14.67 23.64 -4.57
C THR A 226 -14.59 22.56 -3.49
N GLU A 227 -15.44 22.64 -2.45
CA GLU A 227 -15.53 21.61 -1.41
C GLU A 227 -15.81 20.22 -1.98
N ILE A 228 -16.73 20.12 -2.94
CA ILE A 228 -17.04 18.84 -3.62
C ILE A 228 -15.85 18.35 -4.44
N GLN A 229 -15.16 19.24 -5.16
CA GLN A 229 -13.98 18.88 -5.95
C GLN A 229 -12.85 18.33 -5.07
N ASP A 230 -12.59 18.96 -3.93
CA ASP A 230 -11.56 18.54 -2.98
C ASP A 230 -11.85 17.18 -2.35
N GLN A 231 -13.13 16.81 -2.20
CA GLN A 231 -13.52 15.47 -1.74
C GLN A 231 -13.32 14.38 -2.80
N ILE A 232 -13.41 14.72 -4.08
CA ILE A 232 -13.28 13.77 -5.21
C ILE A 232 -11.83 13.61 -5.67
N LEU A 233 -11.01 14.66 -5.62
CA LEU A 233 -9.60 14.69 -6.02
C LEU A 233 -8.73 13.54 -5.44
N PRO A 234 -8.89 13.14 -4.16
CA PRO A 234 -8.21 11.99 -3.59
C PRO A 234 -8.50 10.67 -4.31
N LEU A 235 -9.68 10.49 -4.90
CA LEU A 235 -10.03 9.28 -5.66
C LEU A 235 -9.35 9.28 -7.03
N GLN A 236 -9.19 10.45 -7.67
CA GLN A 236 -8.50 10.59 -8.96
C GLN A 236 -6.98 10.40 -8.84
N SER A 237 -6.40 10.85 -7.73
CA SER A 237 -4.95 10.81 -7.48
C SER A 237 -4.47 9.46 -6.92
N LYS A 238 -5.33 8.72 -6.22
CA LYS A 238 -5.04 7.37 -5.73
C LYS A 238 -5.18 6.32 -6.84
N LYS A 239 -4.20 6.26 -7.73
CA LYS A 239 -4.00 5.06 -8.55
C LYS A 239 -3.69 3.89 -7.62
N ILE A 240 -4.54 2.86 -7.63
CA ILE A 240 -4.21 1.59 -7.01
C ILE A 240 -3.00 1.04 -7.76
N LYS A 241 -1.79 1.24 -7.21
CA LYS A 241 -0.57 0.59 -7.70
C LYS A 241 -0.66 -0.87 -7.31
N LEU A 242 -1.29 -1.67 -8.17
CA LEU A 242 -1.19 -3.12 -8.09
C LEU A 242 0.24 -3.48 -8.51
N ASP A 243 1.03 -4.07 -7.61
CA ASP A 243 2.36 -4.62 -7.91
C ASP A 243 2.24 -5.90 -8.77
N ILE A 244 1.62 -5.79 -9.95
CA ILE A 244 1.48 -6.89 -10.92
C ILE A 244 2.87 -7.30 -11.46
N ASP A 245 3.82 -6.37 -11.44
CA ASP A 245 5.23 -6.63 -11.76
C ASP A 245 5.94 -7.59 -10.80
N SER A 246 5.42 -7.78 -9.57
CA SER A 246 6.02 -8.71 -8.61
C SER A 246 5.70 -10.18 -8.94
N ILE A 247 4.67 -10.43 -9.73
CA ILE A 247 4.20 -11.78 -10.10
C ILE A 247 4.84 -12.25 -11.41
N SER A 248 5.30 -11.33 -12.28
CA SER A 248 5.78 -11.62 -13.63
C SER A 248 7.26 -11.33 -13.89
N GLN A 249 7.98 -10.71 -12.96
CA GLN A 249 9.43 -10.55 -13.09
C GLN A 249 10.14 -11.67 -12.32
N GLU A 250 10.61 -12.66 -13.07
CA GLU A 250 11.93 -13.26 -12.78
C GLU A 250 12.84 -12.16 -12.26
N GLN A 251 13.50 -12.40 -11.12
CA GLN A 251 14.37 -11.46 -10.44
C GLN A 251 15.29 -10.75 -11.42
N LYS A 252 14.87 -9.58 -11.97
CA LYS A 252 15.78 -8.70 -12.68
C LYS A 252 16.84 -8.32 -11.66
N LYS A 253 18.01 -8.93 -11.84
CA LYS A 253 19.19 -8.70 -11.00
C LYS A 253 19.45 -7.20 -10.99
N LEU A 254 19.71 -6.67 -9.79
CA LEU A 254 19.97 -5.25 -9.61
C LEU A 254 21.22 -4.88 -10.42
N LYS A 255 21.08 -4.00 -11.41
CA LYS A 255 22.22 -3.52 -12.19
C LYS A 255 22.91 -2.40 -11.44
N LEU A 256 24.23 -2.33 -11.60
CA LEU A 256 25.13 -1.34 -11.02
C LEU A 256 25.79 -0.53 -12.14
N TYR A 257 26.07 0.74 -11.85
CA TYR A 257 26.63 1.71 -12.78
C TYR A 257 27.65 2.60 -12.07
N LYS A 258 28.62 3.09 -12.83
CA LYS A 258 29.60 4.06 -12.34
C LYS A 258 28.94 5.42 -12.13
N SER A 259 29.27 6.10 -11.04
CA SER A 259 28.89 7.50 -10.82
C SER A 259 29.65 8.46 -11.72
N GLN A 260 29.04 9.61 -12.01
CA GLN A 260 29.67 10.80 -12.58
C GLN A 260 30.21 11.76 -11.51
N PHE A 261 29.88 11.57 -10.23
CA PHE A 261 30.48 12.29 -9.10
C PHE A 261 31.99 12.06 -9.09
N TYR A 262 32.80 13.11 -8.96
CA TYR A 262 34.26 13.03 -9.13
C TYR A 262 34.68 12.25 -10.39
N TYR A 263 34.16 12.66 -11.55
CA TYR A 263 34.40 12.05 -12.86
C TYR A 263 35.83 11.56 -13.11
N SER A 264 36.85 12.37 -12.76
CA SER A 264 38.27 12.03 -12.94
C SER A 264 38.73 10.82 -12.13
N LEU A 265 38.10 10.54 -10.98
CA LEU A 265 38.39 9.38 -10.14
C LEU A 265 37.62 8.13 -10.59
N ASN A 266 36.44 8.30 -11.19
CA ASN A 266 35.57 7.21 -11.62
C ASN A 266 35.80 6.72 -13.06
N GLN A 267 36.55 7.47 -13.87
CA GLN A 267 36.95 7.10 -15.23
C GLN A 267 38.25 6.26 -15.20
N GLY A 268 38.15 4.99 -15.59
CA GLY A 268 39.32 4.12 -15.83
C GLY A 268 39.86 3.33 -14.62
N ASN A 269 39.45 3.64 -13.39
CA ASN A 269 40.07 3.07 -12.18
C ASN A 269 39.38 1.83 -11.60
N PHE A 270 38.21 1.45 -12.13
CA PHE A 270 37.49 0.26 -11.73
C PHE A 270 36.53 -0.23 -12.82
N GLU A 271 36.09 -1.48 -12.76
CA GLU A 271 35.17 -2.11 -13.70
C GLU A 271 33.88 -2.51 -12.98
N VAL A 272 32.74 -2.36 -13.67
CA VAL A 272 31.43 -2.82 -13.23
C VAL A 272 30.92 -3.78 -14.29
N ASP A 273 30.88 -5.07 -13.97
CA ASP A 273 30.37 -6.11 -14.85
C ASP A 273 29.04 -6.63 -14.28
N ASN A 274 27.94 -6.27 -14.93
CA ASN A 274 26.60 -6.68 -14.53
C ASN A 274 26.26 -8.12 -14.92
N GLU A 275 26.95 -8.69 -15.91
CA GLU A 275 26.75 -10.07 -16.35
C GLU A 275 27.44 -11.03 -15.39
N MET A 276 28.71 -10.75 -15.09
CA MET A 276 29.52 -11.50 -14.12
C MET A 276 29.22 -11.11 -12.67
N ARG A 277 28.50 -10.01 -12.46
CA ARG A 277 28.12 -9.46 -11.14
C ARG A 277 29.33 -9.13 -10.28
N THR A 278 30.35 -8.56 -10.89
CA THR A 278 31.62 -8.23 -10.24
C THR A 278 31.92 -6.74 -10.31
N LEU A 279 32.47 -6.24 -9.21
CA LEU A 279 33.11 -4.93 -9.13
C LEU A 279 34.61 -5.18 -8.96
N LYS A 280 35.44 -4.57 -9.82
CA LYS A 280 36.89 -4.77 -9.79
C LYS A 280 37.58 -3.42 -9.68
N PHE A 281 38.28 -3.20 -8.58
CA PHE A 281 38.92 -1.92 -8.25
C PHE A 281 40.43 -2.02 -8.43
N MET A 282 41.02 -1.12 -9.23
CA MET A 282 42.40 -1.24 -9.68
C MET A 282 43.38 -0.28 -8.98
N HIS A 283 42.90 0.85 -8.44
CA HIS A 283 43.75 1.94 -7.94
C HIS A 283 43.28 2.48 -6.58
N ASP A 284 44.20 3.16 -5.90
CA ASP A 284 44.12 3.81 -4.58
C ASP A 284 43.28 5.10 -4.57
N GLN A 285 42.05 5.03 -5.08
CA GLN A 285 41.17 6.19 -5.19
C GLN A 285 39.74 5.86 -4.74
N TRP A 286 39.01 6.89 -4.33
CA TRP A 286 37.59 6.77 -3.99
C TRP A 286 36.75 6.53 -5.24
N GLN A 287 35.98 5.44 -5.23
CA GLN A 287 35.15 5.01 -6.34
C GLN A 287 33.69 4.90 -5.89
N PHE A 288 32.78 5.31 -6.77
CA PHE A 288 31.35 5.47 -6.45
C PHE A 288 30.49 4.76 -7.50
N ILE A 289 29.59 3.91 -7.02
CA ILE A 289 28.72 3.05 -7.81
C ILE A 289 27.27 3.22 -7.36
N TYR A 290 26.34 3.16 -8.30
CA TYR A 290 24.91 3.22 -8.05
C TYR A 290 24.15 2.09 -8.69
N SER A 291 23.02 1.70 -8.10
CA SER A 291 22.08 0.80 -8.75
C SER A 291 21.11 1.50 -9.70
N ASP A 292 20.31 0.71 -10.42
CA ASP A 292 19.02 1.17 -10.93
C ASP A 292 18.13 1.74 -9.79
N ILE A 293 17.12 2.53 -10.17
CA ILE A 293 16.09 3.02 -9.24
C ILE A 293 15.40 1.83 -8.54
N LEU A 294 15.39 1.89 -7.22
CA LEU A 294 14.84 0.89 -6.32
C LEU A 294 13.32 1.09 -6.15
N LYS A 295 12.59 -0.01 -6.22
CA LYS A 295 11.18 -0.11 -5.82
C LYS A 295 11.05 -0.04 -4.29
N LYS A 296 10.27 0.92 -3.76
CA LYS A 296 10.11 1.15 -2.31
C LYS A 296 9.61 -0.09 -1.54
N ASN A 297 8.58 -0.76 -2.07
CA ASN A 297 7.93 -1.91 -1.43
C ASN A 297 8.66 -3.26 -1.64
N LYS A 298 9.89 -3.24 -2.17
CA LYS A 298 10.66 -4.46 -2.42
C LYS A 298 11.71 -4.64 -1.32
N LYS A 299 11.75 -5.83 -0.74
CA LYS A 299 12.87 -6.29 0.06
C LYS A 299 13.99 -6.76 -0.86
N TYR A 300 15.17 -6.18 -0.71
CA TYR A 300 16.37 -6.57 -1.46
C TYR A 300 17.25 -7.43 -0.57
N HIS A 301 17.85 -8.47 -1.16
CA HIS A 301 18.84 -9.31 -0.50
C HIS A 301 19.99 -9.54 -1.48
N LEU A 302 21.11 -8.89 -1.20
CA LEU A 302 22.35 -9.02 -1.96
C LEU A 302 23.32 -9.84 -1.12
N LYS A 303 23.86 -10.91 -1.70
CA LYS A 303 24.96 -11.67 -1.10
C LYS A 303 26.22 -11.34 -1.86
N PHE A 304 27.33 -11.15 -1.18
CA PHE A 304 28.61 -10.92 -1.84
C PHE A 304 29.78 -11.47 -1.02
N LYS A 305 30.86 -11.76 -1.73
CA LYS A 305 32.18 -12.04 -1.16
C LYS A 305 33.17 -11.03 -1.72
N ILE A 306 34.26 -10.81 -0.98
CA ILE A 306 35.29 -9.86 -1.37
C ILE A 306 36.64 -10.56 -1.35
N ASP A 307 37.53 -10.15 -2.25
CA ASP A 307 38.94 -10.51 -2.26
C ASP A 307 39.78 -9.24 -2.07
N PHE A 308 40.19 -8.98 -0.83
CA PHE A 308 41.09 -7.88 -0.44
C PHE A 308 42.57 -8.26 -0.58
N LYS A 309 42.91 -9.40 -1.20
CA LYS A 309 44.30 -9.87 -1.39
C LYS A 309 45.06 -9.99 -0.06
N ASN A 310 44.35 -10.45 0.96
CA ASN A 310 44.73 -10.62 2.36
C ASN A 310 45.06 -9.29 3.07
N ASN A 311 44.60 -8.16 2.55
CA ASN A 311 44.81 -6.83 3.12
C ASN A 311 43.50 -6.11 3.43
N VAL A 312 42.79 -6.57 4.47
CA VAL A 312 41.53 -5.95 4.94
C VAL A 312 41.76 -4.58 5.59
N LYS A 313 42.97 -4.32 6.10
CA LYS A 313 43.32 -3.02 6.68
C LYS A 313 43.41 -1.96 5.58
N ASN A 314 43.07 -0.72 5.92
CA ASN A 314 43.04 0.42 5.00
C ASN A 314 42.03 0.28 3.84
N GLN A 315 41.14 -0.72 3.90
CA GLN A 315 40.03 -0.85 2.97
C GLN A 315 38.82 -0.11 3.51
N PHE A 316 38.15 0.63 2.63
CA PHE A 316 36.94 1.37 2.96
C PHE A 316 35.83 0.88 2.06
N LEU A 317 34.74 0.40 2.65
CA LEU A 317 33.56 -0.04 1.93
C LEU A 317 32.31 0.43 2.64
N THR A 318 31.58 1.30 1.98
CA THR A 318 30.33 1.90 2.47
C THR A 318 29.20 1.59 1.50
N PHE A 319 28.05 1.24 2.06
CA PHE A 319 26.80 1.12 1.34
C PHE A 319 25.84 2.19 1.82
N SER A 320 25.01 2.72 0.93
CA SER A 320 24.03 3.74 1.31
C SER A 320 22.76 3.68 0.49
N LEU A 321 21.70 4.28 1.02
CA LEU A 321 20.44 4.47 0.33
C LEU A 321 20.18 5.97 0.16
N THR A 322 20.19 6.44 -1.10
CA THR A 322 20.11 7.87 -1.43
C THR A 322 19.16 8.12 -2.60
N SER A 323 18.96 9.39 -2.98
CA SER A 323 18.13 9.80 -4.12
C SER A 323 18.87 9.71 -5.45
N ASP A 324 18.20 9.18 -6.47
CA ASP A 324 18.67 9.17 -7.86
C ASP A 324 19.03 10.59 -8.35
N ARG A 325 18.28 11.60 -7.92
CA ARG A 325 18.49 13.01 -8.28
C ARG A 325 19.83 13.56 -7.83
N HIS A 326 20.37 13.06 -6.72
CA HIS A 326 21.56 13.60 -6.08
C HIS A 326 22.79 12.70 -6.18
N LYS A 327 22.63 11.51 -6.77
CA LYS A 327 23.69 10.48 -6.86
C LYS A 327 25.00 11.00 -7.46
N ASP A 328 24.94 11.95 -8.40
CA ASP A 328 26.14 12.49 -9.04
C ASP A 328 26.61 13.84 -8.45
N SER A 329 25.98 14.33 -7.39
CA SER A 329 26.23 15.66 -6.81
C SER A 329 26.81 15.65 -5.39
N LYS A 330 26.86 14.50 -4.71
CA LYS A 330 27.30 14.42 -3.31
C LYS A 330 27.96 13.09 -2.97
N ASN A 331 28.65 13.07 -1.84
CA ASN A 331 29.27 11.87 -1.30
C ASN A 331 28.20 10.90 -0.76
N LEU A 332 28.39 9.61 -1.03
CA LEU A 332 27.50 8.53 -0.63
C LEU A 332 27.36 8.32 0.88
N GLU A 333 28.26 8.87 1.68
CA GLU A 333 28.23 8.74 3.14
C GLU A 333 27.30 9.76 3.82
N THR A 334 26.70 10.68 3.07
CA THR A 334 25.84 11.73 3.67
C THR A 334 24.44 11.25 4.00
N ASP A 335 23.99 10.14 3.41
CA ASP A 335 22.61 9.66 3.51
C ASP A 335 22.59 8.17 3.86
N ASN A 336 21.85 7.78 4.92
CA ASN A 336 21.47 6.40 5.24
C ASN A 336 22.57 5.37 4.91
N SER A 337 23.76 5.56 5.47
CA SER A 337 24.96 4.83 5.07
C SER A 337 25.47 3.94 6.19
N VAL A 338 25.96 2.77 5.82
CA VAL A 338 26.68 1.86 6.70
C VAL A 338 28.04 1.55 6.07
N ARG A 339 29.09 1.87 6.82
CA ARG A 339 30.46 1.52 6.51
C ARG A 339 30.77 0.18 7.16
N ILE A 340 30.96 -0.85 6.34
CA ILE A 340 31.25 -2.22 6.82
C ILE A 340 32.74 -2.46 7.05
N PHE A 341 33.60 -1.69 6.36
CA PHE A 341 35.03 -1.59 6.61
C PHE A 341 35.42 -0.11 6.60
N ASN A 342 36.03 0.38 7.68
CA ASN A 342 36.77 1.63 7.68
C ASN A 342 38.27 1.32 7.68
N GLY A 343 39.16 2.26 7.33
CA GLY A 343 40.58 1.95 7.19
C GLY A 343 41.27 1.35 8.43
N GLN A 344 40.66 1.47 9.62
CA GLN A 344 41.10 0.84 10.87
C GLN A 344 40.43 -0.51 11.16
N GLY A 345 39.56 -0.97 10.27
CA GLY A 345 38.73 -2.16 10.36
C GLY A 345 37.31 -1.90 10.85
N ASN A 346 37.02 -0.76 11.49
CA ASN A 346 35.76 -0.61 12.22
C ASN A 346 34.53 -0.34 11.34
N SER A 347 33.35 -0.70 11.83
CA SER A 347 32.08 -0.25 11.26
C SER A 347 31.67 1.14 11.72
N GLY A 348 30.76 1.77 10.97
CA GLY A 348 30.11 3.02 11.36
C GLY A 348 28.94 3.36 10.45
N GLU A 349 28.17 4.38 10.83
CA GLU A 349 26.89 4.72 10.23
C GLU A 349 26.74 6.22 9.95
N ASN A 350 25.72 6.57 9.17
CA ASN A 350 25.15 7.90 9.13
C ASN A 350 23.66 7.84 8.71
N GLY A 351 22.84 8.75 9.22
CA GLY A 351 21.44 8.93 8.79
C GLY A 351 20.42 8.01 9.44
N GLY A 352 20.69 7.50 10.65
CA GLY A 352 19.66 6.89 11.50
C GLY A 352 20.18 6.05 12.67
N ASP A 353 19.26 5.34 13.32
CA ASP A 353 19.55 4.49 14.48
C ASP A 353 20.33 3.24 14.07
N PHE A 354 21.52 3.06 14.65
CA PHE A 354 22.41 1.95 14.32
C PHE A 354 22.58 0.96 15.47
N LEU A 355 22.36 -0.31 15.15
CA LEU A 355 22.53 -1.46 16.03
C LEU A 355 23.66 -2.33 15.49
N GLN A 356 24.59 -2.70 16.37
CA GLN A 356 25.66 -3.64 16.07
C GLN A 356 25.72 -4.73 17.14
N GLU A 357 25.67 -5.99 16.70
CA GLU A 357 25.74 -7.17 17.55
C GLU A 357 26.83 -8.13 17.04
N GLY A 358 27.51 -8.78 17.98
CA GLY A 358 28.57 -9.73 17.66
C GLY A 358 29.92 -9.08 17.34
N LYS A 359 30.72 -9.79 16.54
CA LYS A 359 32.05 -9.33 16.10
C LYS A 359 31.94 -8.37 14.93
N GLN A 360 32.97 -7.56 14.73
CA GLN A 360 33.10 -6.77 13.52
C GLN A 360 33.61 -7.64 12.37
N PHE A 361 33.20 -7.34 11.14
CA PHE A 361 33.58 -8.16 9.97
C PHE A 361 35.09 -8.34 9.87
N TYR A 362 35.90 -7.28 10.07
CA TYR A 362 37.35 -7.36 9.97
C TYR A 362 38.02 -8.35 10.95
N GLU A 363 37.36 -8.70 12.06
CA GLU A 363 37.94 -9.59 13.09
C GLU A 363 37.98 -11.06 12.67
N PHE A 364 37.15 -11.45 11.69
CA PHE A 364 37.05 -12.84 11.24
C PHE A 364 36.94 -12.98 9.71
N PHE A 365 36.93 -11.87 8.98
CA PHE A 365 36.83 -11.85 7.52
C PHE A 365 37.96 -12.65 6.87
N LYS A 366 37.60 -13.46 5.87
CA LYS A 366 38.52 -14.22 5.03
C LYS A 366 38.14 -14.03 3.57
N ASP A 367 39.13 -13.67 2.74
CA ASP A 367 38.94 -13.45 1.31
C ASP A 367 38.25 -14.64 0.65
N ASN A 368 37.28 -14.34 -0.22
CA ASN A 368 36.51 -15.31 -0.99
C ASN A 368 35.79 -16.41 -0.17
N GLN A 369 35.80 -16.34 1.16
CA GLN A 369 35.17 -17.30 2.07
C GLN A 369 34.04 -16.67 2.87
N THR A 370 34.23 -15.45 3.37
CA THR A 370 33.19 -14.74 4.12
C THR A 370 32.15 -14.19 3.15
N ILE A 371 30.92 -14.70 3.26
CA ILE A 371 29.75 -14.19 2.54
C ILE A 371 29.07 -13.17 3.41
N ILE A 372 28.92 -11.95 2.90
CA ILE A 372 28.21 -10.85 3.53
C ILE A 372 26.85 -10.72 2.86
N ASN A 373 25.80 -10.67 3.67
CA ASN A 373 24.43 -10.44 3.24
C ASN A 373 24.11 -8.97 3.52
N LEU A 374 23.71 -8.24 2.49
CA LEU A 374 23.08 -6.93 2.57
C LEU A 374 21.58 -7.11 2.33
N VAL A 375 20.77 -6.77 3.33
CA VAL A 375 19.31 -6.84 3.24
C VAL A 375 18.72 -5.48 3.53
N PHE A 376 17.86 -4.96 2.67
CA PHE A 376 17.22 -3.67 2.93
C PHE A 376 15.80 -3.61 2.38
N ASN A 377 14.98 -2.77 3.00
CA ASN A 377 13.63 -2.47 2.57
C ASN A 377 13.35 -0.99 2.86
N ILE A 378 13.00 -0.26 1.81
CA ILE A 378 12.77 1.19 1.91
C ILE A 378 11.46 1.47 2.65
N SER A 379 10.39 0.71 2.36
CA SER A 379 9.09 0.89 3.02
C SER A 379 9.10 0.46 4.48
N GLU A 380 9.94 -0.51 4.86
CA GLU A 380 10.17 -0.90 6.26
C GLU A 380 11.33 -0.10 6.89
N GLN A 381 11.92 0.85 6.16
CA GLN A 381 12.97 1.77 6.61
C GLN A 381 14.16 1.09 7.31
N TYR A 382 14.78 0.08 6.69
CA TYR A 382 16.03 -0.48 7.22
C TYR A 382 17.04 -0.95 6.17
N MET A 383 18.30 -1.07 6.62
CA MET A 383 19.40 -1.74 5.96
C MET A 383 20.17 -2.60 6.98
N GLU A 384 20.42 -3.87 6.66
CA GLU A 384 21.04 -4.86 7.52
C GLU A 384 22.23 -5.52 6.83
N PHE A 385 23.30 -5.78 7.58
CA PHE A 385 24.46 -6.55 7.17
C PHE A 385 24.71 -7.71 8.12
N TYR A 386 24.92 -8.91 7.58
CA TYR A 386 25.30 -10.07 8.38
C TYR A 386 26.02 -11.14 7.57
N ASP A 387 26.87 -11.94 8.21
CA ASP A 387 27.40 -13.16 7.60
C ASP A 387 26.45 -14.35 7.79
N ASN A 388 26.65 -15.43 7.04
CA ASN A 388 25.77 -16.61 7.09
C ASN A 388 25.67 -17.28 8.47
N GLN A 389 26.71 -17.14 9.31
CA GLN A 389 26.73 -17.68 10.67
C GLN A 389 26.26 -16.65 11.71
N LYS A 390 25.93 -15.42 11.28
CA LYS A 390 25.56 -14.27 12.13
C LYS A 390 26.59 -14.01 13.24
N ILE A 391 27.87 -14.18 12.92
CA ILE A 391 29.00 -13.77 13.76
C ILE A 391 29.03 -12.24 13.87
N ALA A 392 28.74 -11.55 12.77
CA ALA A 392 28.49 -10.11 12.71
C ALA A 392 27.03 -9.85 12.32
N TYR A 393 26.40 -8.90 13.00
CA TYR A 393 25.11 -8.35 12.61
C TYR A 393 25.12 -6.83 12.82
N GLN A 394 24.74 -6.09 11.78
CA GLN A 394 24.64 -4.63 11.78
C GLN A 394 23.29 -4.26 11.19
N LYS A 395 22.59 -3.29 11.78
CA LYS A 395 21.31 -2.79 11.30
C LYS A 395 21.26 -1.27 11.43
N LEU A 396 20.93 -0.62 10.34
CA LEU A 396 20.55 0.79 10.30
C LEU A 396 19.04 0.89 10.09
N THR A 397 18.37 1.62 10.97
CA THR A 397 16.98 2.06 10.79
C THR A 397 17.01 3.45 10.16
N LEU A 398 16.32 3.63 9.03
CA LEU A 398 16.42 4.85 8.22
C LEU A 398 15.57 5.98 8.81
N GLU A 399 16.11 7.20 8.95
CA GLU A 399 15.39 8.35 9.52
C GLU A 399 14.70 9.25 8.48
N THR A 400 14.81 8.94 7.18
CA THR A 400 14.44 9.90 6.11
C THR A 400 13.31 9.42 5.20
N ASP A 401 12.13 10.04 5.31
CA ASP A 401 10.94 9.75 4.49
C ASP A 401 10.87 10.50 3.15
N GLU A 402 11.68 11.55 2.98
CA GLU A 402 11.55 12.51 1.88
C GLU A 402 12.32 12.14 0.60
N ILE A 403 13.04 11.03 0.59
CA ILE A 403 13.80 10.63 -0.60
C ILE A 403 12.84 10.07 -1.67
N GLN A 404 12.89 10.71 -2.84
CA GLN A 404 12.27 10.23 -4.08
C GLN A 404 13.29 9.44 -4.90
N ASP A 405 12.79 8.40 -5.59
CA ASP A 405 13.57 7.53 -6.47
C ASP A 405 14.87 7.03 -5.84
N TRP A 406 14.73 6.10 -4.89
CA TRP A 406 15.85 5.57 -4.12
C TRP A 406 16.83 4.79 -5.00
N VAL A 407 18.12 4.88 -4.72
CA VAL A 407 19.18 4.07 -5.32
C VAL A 407 20.09 3.50 -4.24
N LEU A 408 20.65 2.31 -4.48
CA LEU A 408 21.73 1.76 -3.66
C LEU A 408 23.04 2.38 -4.12
N GLY A 409 23.72 3.06 -3.20
CA GLY A 409 25.07 3.55 -3.35
C GLY A 409 26.10 2.56 -2.80
N ILE A 410 27.22 2.41 -3.50
CA ILE A 410 28.41 1.70 -3.03
C ILE A 410 29.61 2.62 -3.20
N ARG A 411 30.31 2.87 -2.11
CA ARG A 411 31.58 3.61 -2.10
C ARG A 411 32.68 2.66 -1.68
N TYR A 412 33.74 2.61 -2.47
CA TYR A 412 34.94 1.88 -2.14
C TYR A 412 36.17 2.79 -2.21
N GLY A 413 37.18 2.53 -1.38
CA GLY A 413 38.47 3.20 -1.44
C GLY A 413 39.51 2.42 -0.66
N ASN A 414 40.77 2.73 -0.93
CA ASN A 414 41.91 2.11 -0.29
C ASN A 414 43.07 3.12 -0.21
N ASP A 415 43.71 3.23 0.95
CA ASP A 415 44.80 4.18 1.21
C ASP A 415 46.20 3.63 0.85
N GLN A 416 46.27 2.45 0.21
CA GLN A 416 47.54 1.83 -0.19
C GLN A 416 47.56 1.47 -1.68
N ASN A 417 48.68 1.71 -2.36
CA ASN A 417 48.92 1.19 -3.70
C ASN A 417 48.83 -0.35 -3.69
N GLN A 418 47.83 -0.89 -4.37
CA GLN A 418 47.63 -2.32 -4.54
C GLN A 418 48.22 -2.79 -5.88
N GLU A 419 49.02 -3.85 -5.84
CA GLU A 419 49.55 -4.51 -7.04
C GLU A 419 48.47 -5.31 -7.78
N TYR A 420 47.45 -5.77 -7.04
CA TYR A 420 46.37 -6.62 -7.56
C TYR A 420 45.01 -6.01 -7.26
N PRO A 421 44.03 -6.16 -8.17
CA PRO A 421 42.72 -5.57 -7.97
C PRO A 421 41.93 -6.24 -6.86
N VAL A 422 41.17 -5.43 -6.13
CA VAL A 422 40.14 -5.92 -5.21
C VAL A 422 38.88 -6.24 -5.99
N ILE A 423 38.29 -7.39 -5.70
CA ILE A 423 37.11 -7.89 -6.40
C ILE A 423 35.99 -8.09 -5.39
N ILE A 424 34.82 -7.49 -5.65
CA ILE A 424 33.57 -7.80 -4.99
C ILE A 424 32.72 -8.61 -5.97
N GLU A 425 32.33 -9.82 -5.60
CA GLU A 425 31.47 -10.71 -6.41
C GLU A 425 30.11 -10.87 -5.73
N PHE A 426 29.04 -10.48 -6.41
CA PHE A 426 27.67 -10.65 -5.93
C PHE A 426 27.10 -12.02 -6.32
N LEU A 427 26.69 -12.79 -5.32
CA LEU A 427 26.21 -14.17 -5.42
C LEU A 427 24.70 -14.23 -5.69
N GLU A 428 24.22 -15.39 -6.14
CA GLU A 428 22.80 -15.71 -6.34
C GLU A 428 22.05 -16.06 -5.05
#